data_AF-A0A849RCV3-F1
#
_entry.id   AF-A0A849RCV3-F1
#
_cell.length_a   1.000
_cell.length_b   1.000
_cell.length_c   1.000
_cell.angle_alpha   90.00
_cell.angle_beta   90.00
_cell.angle_gamma   90.00
#
_symmetry.space_group_name_H-M   'P 1'
#
loop_
_entity.id
_entity.type
_entity.pdbx_description
1 polymer ?
#
loop_
_entity_poly.entity_id
_entity_poly.type
_entity_poly.pdbx_seq_one_letter_code
_entity_poly.pdbx_strand_id
1 'polypeptide(L)'
;MTEIYYDHTYGYCFAGDTLLGQNAYLALVPLLSNLVSSISYIPSLAEVARYVHAWLGRTFDSCRESRGERSLFEVALFGHCRMTDHLSAFHFMPKDVNGVVEIACEPHENMHDKQFLYLGDKKAHMRSQIAEALAADSDPLAAFAAASAGRPLSRIPRYVIQDHINDASFPTIGGNLQLGIADKFGFRAFALCKPTETGQAIITYLGRELTPDLQYVGRALVGSQAMV
;
A
#
# COMPACT_ATOMS: atom_id res chain seq x y z
N MET A 1 -16.25 -15.72 -28.42
CA MET A 1 -16.08 -15.40 -27.00
C MET A 1 -14.61 -15.10 -26.78
N THR A 2 -14.27 -13.97 -26.20
CA THR A 2 -12.89 -13.65 -25.80
C THR A 2 -12.66 -14.35 -24.47
N GLU A 3 -11.83 -15.40 -24.44
CA GLU A 3 -11.42 -16.02 -23.18
C GLU A 3 -10.53 -15.04 -22.41
N ILE A 4 -10.81 -14.87 -21.11
CA ILE A 4 -9.96 -14.06 -20.23
C ILE A 4 -8.68 -14.86 -20.00
N TYR A 5 -7.61 -14.45 -20.66
CA TYR A 5 -6.32 -15.11 -20.59
C TYR A 5 -5.56 -14.81 -19.28
N TYR A 6 -5.78 -13.62 -18.69
CA TYR A 6 -5.16 -13.22 -17.42
C TYR A 6 -5.97 -12.07 -16.78
N ASP A 7 -6.36 -12.25 -15.51
CA ASP A 7 -6.90 -11.22 -14.62
C ASP A 7 -5.79 -10.61 -13.74
N HIS A 8 -5.54 -9.30 -13.88
CA HIS A 8 -4.47 -8.59 -13.18
C HIS A 8 -5.02 -7.77 -12.01
N THR A 9 -4.38 -7.87 -10.85
CA THR A 9 -4.65 -6.98 -9.72
C THR A 9 -3.34 -6.49 -9.12
N TYR A 10 -3.20 -5.18 -9.00
CA TYR A 10 -2.01 -4.51 -8.50
C TYR A 10 -2.31 -3.81 -7.18
N GLY A 11 -1.35 -3.82 -6.27
CA GLY A 11 -1.38 -2.98 -5.08
C GLY A 11 -0.98 -1.55 -5.43
N TYR A 12 -1.66 -0.59 -4.80
CA TYR A 12 -1.36 0.83 -4.91
C TYR A 12 -1.45 1.45 -3.51
N CYS A 13 -0.43 2.18 -3.10
CA CYS A 13 -0.48 3.05 -1.92
C CYS A 13 0.20 4.37 -2.21
N PHE A 14 -0.11 5.40 -1.42
CA PHE A 14 0.42 6.74 -1.62
C PHE A 14 0.62 7.44 -0.28
N ALA A 15 1.43 8.50 -0.28
CA ALA A 15 1.57 9.45 0.82
C ALA A 15 1.72 10.88 0.29
N GLY A 16 1.35 11.87 1.10
CA GLY A 16 1.34 13.30 0.71
C GLY A 16 -0.06 13.79 0.34
N ASP A 17 -0.18 14.61 -0.70
CA ASP A 17 -1.46 15.22 -1.09
C ASP A 17 -2.53 14.16 -1.41
N THR A 18 -3.54 14.07 -0.54
CA THR A 18 -4.62 13.08 -0.65
C THR A 18 -5.43 13.23 -1.93
N LEU A 19 -5.66 14.47 -2.38
CA LEU A 19 -6.44 14.73 -3.58
C LEU A 19 -5.72 14.16 -4.82
N LEU A 20 -4.41 14.40 -4.94
CA LEU A 20 -3.62 13.85 -6.06
C LEU A 20 -3.46 12.34 -5.96
N GLY A 21 -3.06 11.82 -4.80
CA GLY A 21 -2.83 10.39 -4.61
C GLY A 21 -4.09 9.55 -4.85
N GLN A 22 -5.24 10.01 -4.36
CA GLN A 22 -6.52 9.33 -4.55
C GLN A 22 -7.07 9.49 -5.98
N ASN A 23 -6.97 10.68 -6.58
CA ASN A 23 -7.44 10.87 -7.96
C ASN A 23 -6.60 10.06 -8.95
N ALA A 24 -5.28 9.96 -8.73
CA ALA A 24 -4.41 9.10 -9.53
C ALA A 24 -4.82 7.63 -9.40
N TYR A 25 -5.11 7.13 -8.19
CA TYR A 25 -5.65 5.78 -7.99
C TYR A 25 -6.95 5.57 -8.75
N LEU A 26 -7.94 6.46 -8.57
CA LEU A 26 -9.26 6.34 -9.19
C LEU A 26 -9.20 6.39 -10.72
N ALA A 27 -8.24 7.13 -11.30
CA ALA A 27 -8.03 7.17 -12.74
C ALA A 27 -7.32 5.90 -13.26
N LEU A 28 -6.33 5.40 -12.53
CA LEU A 28 -5.52 4.25 -12.96
C LEU A 28 -6.25 2.92 -12.81
N VAL A 29 -7.06 2.73 -11.76
CA VAL A 29 -7.73 1.44 -11.48
C VAL A 29 -8.56 0.93 -12.67
N PRO A 30 -9.46 1.73 -13.27
CA PRO A 30 -10.22 1.27 -14.44
C PRO A 30 -9.33 0.94 -15.64
N LEU A 31 -8.24 1.71 -15.86
CA LEU A 31 -7.33 1.49 -16.99
C LEU A 31 -6.54 0.19 -16.82
N LEU A 32 -6.04 -0.07 -15.61
CA LEU A 32 -5.25 -1.26 -15.31
C LEU A 32 -6.10 -2.53 -15.15
N SER A 33 -7.36 -2.40 -14.74
CA SER A 33 -8.30 -3.53 -14.62
C SER A 33 -8.90 -3.98 -15.96
N ASN A 34 -8.74 -3.17 -17.02
CA ASN A 34 -9.27 -3.44 -18.36
C ASN A 34 -8.14 -3.60 -19.40
N LEU A 35 -6.98 -4.11 -18.98
CA LEU A 35 -5.90 -4.41 -19.90
C LEU A 35 -6.30 -5.61 -20.79
N VAL A 36 -6.42 -5.35 -22.08
CA VAL A 36 -6.75 -6.36 -23.09
C VAL A 36 -5.59 -6.48 -24.07
N SER A 37 -5.24 -7.71 -24.42
CA SER A 37 -4.26 -8.01 -25.46
C SER A 37 -4.91 -8.82 -26.57
N SER A 38 -4.62 -8.46 -27.82
CA SER A 38 -5.03 -9.24 -29.00
C SER A 38 -4.19 -10.50 -29.22
N ILE A 39 -3.09 -10.63 -28.47
CA ILE A 39 -2.20 -11.78 -28.46
C ILE A 39 -2.08 -12.35 -27.04
N SER A 40 -1.58 -13.58 -26.92
CA SER A 40 -1.29 -14.21 -25.63
C SER A 40 -0.10 -13.54 -24.94
N TYR A 41 -0.36 -12.41 -24.29
CA TYR A 41 0.64 -11.53 -23.68
C TYR A 41 0.21 -11.10 -22.28
N ILE A 42 1.20 -11.02 -21.40
CA ILE A 42 1.09 -10.72 -19.99
C ILE A 42 2.07 -9.57 -19.74
N PRO A 43 1.62 -8.35 -19.42
CA PRO A 43 2.54 -7.27 -19.14
C PRO A 43 3.35 -7.57 -17.88
N SER A 44 4.64 -7.29 -17.93
CA SER A 44 5.48 -7.27 -16.73
C SER A 44 5.07 -6.12 -15.81
N LEU A 45 5.35 -6.24 -14.51
CA LEU A 45 5.06 -5.13 -13.59
C LEU A 45 5.87 -3.87 -13.94
N ALA A 46 7.07 -4.01 -14.52
CA ALA A 46 7.87 -2.89 -15.02
C ALA A 46 7.20 -2.16 -16.20
N GLU A 47 6.53 -2.88 -17.11
CA GLU A 47 5.73 -2.27 -18.18
C GLU A 47 4.55 -1.49 -17.64
N VAL A 48 3.84 -2.06 -16.67
CA VAL A 48 2.75 -1.37 -15.97
C VAL A 48 3.27 -0.14 -15.24
N ALA A 49 4.42 -0.24 -14.57
CA ALA A 49 5.05 0.87 -13.87
C ALA A 49 5.45 2.01 -14.81
N ARG A 50 5.96 1.71 -16.01
CA ARG A 50 6.25 2.73 -17.04
C ARG A 50 4.98 3.45 -17.50
N TYR A 51 3.87 2.72 -17.68
CA TYR A 51 2.58 3.32 -18.01
C TYR A 51 2.10 4.26 -16.89
N VAL A 52 2.14 3.79 -15.64
CA VAL A 52 1.78 4.57 -14.45
C VAL A 52 2.68 5.80 -14.31
N HIS A 53 3.99 5.66 -14.52
CA HIS A 53 4.95 6.76 -14.48
C HIS A 53 4.57 7.89 -15.45
N ALA A 54 4.28 7.53 -16.70
CA ALA A 54 3.88 8.49 -17.72
C ALA A 54 2.56 9.21 -17.35
N TRP A 55 1.60 8.48 -16.76
CA TRP A 55 0.35 9.07 -16.27
C TRP A 55 0.57 10.03 -15.11
N LEU A 56 1.34 9.61 -14.11
CA LEU A 56 1.65 10.41 -12.92
C LEU A 56 2.43 11.67 -13.28
N GLY A 57 3.42 11.57 -14.20
CA GLY A 57 4.17 12.72 -14.68
C GLY A 57 3.26 13.79 -15.27
N ARG A 58 2.39 13.42 -16.22
CA ARG A 58 1.41 14.36 -16.84
C ARG A 58 0.44 14.96 -15.81
N THR A 59 -0.03 14.14 -14.88
CA THR A 59 -0.95 14.59 -13.82
C THR A 59 -0.26 15.58 -12.90
N PHE A 60 0.98 15.30 -12.51
CA PHE A 60 1.79 16.16 -11.66
C PHE A 60 2.10 17.49 -12.35
N ASP A 61 2.54 17.48 -13.60
CA ASP A 61 2.84 18.70 -14.36
C ASP A 61 1.62 19.63 -14.43
N SER A 62 0.45 19.08 -14.76
CA SER A 62 -0.81 19.82 -14.83
C SER A 62 -1.22 20.44 -13.48
N CYS A 63 -0.88 19.78 -12.38
CA CYS A 63 -1.26 20.21 -11.03
C CYS A 63 -0.23 21.15 -10.39
N ARG A 64 1.06 20.98 -10.72
CA ARG A 64 2.16 21.79 -10.19
C ARG A 64 1.99 23.26 -10.57
N GLU A 65 1.54 23.54 -11.79
CA GLU A 65 1.30 24.90 -12.28
C GLU A 65 0.26 25.66 -11.44
N SER A 66 -0.75 24.96 -10.91
CA SER A 66 -1.84 25.57 -10.16
C SER A 66 -1.68 25.51 -8.63
N ARG A 67 -0.91 24.55 -8.11
CA ARG A 67 -0.84 24.27 -6.65
C ARG A 67 0.57 24.40 -6.03
N GLY A 68 1.62 24.57 -6.84
CA GLY A 68 3.00 24.74 -6.35
C GLY A 68 3.47 23.59 -5.45
N GLU A 69 4.22 23.89 -4.39
CA GLU A 69 4.76 22.89 -3.45
C GLU A 69 3.70 22.04 -2.73
N ARG A 70 2.43 22.45 -2.73
CA ARG A 70 1.33 21.65 -2.16
C ARG A 70 0.96 20.44 -3.01
N SER A 71 1.54 20.28 -4.20
CA SER A 71 1.30 19.14 -5.08
C SER A 71 2.23 17.96 -4.82
N LEU A 72 3.03 17.96 -3.75
CA LEU A 72 3.95 16.87 -3.47
C LEU A 72 3.20 15.64 -2.94
N PHE A 73 3.33 14.54 -3.67
CA PHE A 73 2.82 13.22 -3.29
C PHE A 73 3.78 12.16 -3.81
N GLU A 74 3.77 11.00 -3.19
CA GLU A 74 4.51 9.82 -3.66
C GLU A 74 3.60 8.60 -3.68
N VAL A 75 3.92 7.66 -4.57
CA VAL A 75 3.10 6.49 -4.86
C VAL A 75 3.99 5.26 -4.91
N ALA A 76 3.47 4.13 -4.46
CA ALA A 76 4.04 2.83 -4.76
C ALA A 76 3.03 1.98 -5.51
N LEU A 77 3.43 1.48 -6.68
CA LEU A 77 2.76 0.38 -7.36
C LEU A 77 3.50 -0.90 -6.97
N PHE A 78 2.79 -1.92 -6.50
CA PHE A 78 3.43 -3.17 -6.08
C PHE A 78 2.59 -4.38 -6.44
N GLY A 79 3.24 -5.52 -6.57
CA GLY A 79 2.54 -6.77 -6.83
C GLY A 79 3.46 -7.90 -7.22
N HIS A 80 2.86 -9.06 -7.49
CA HIS A 80 3.57 -10.21 -8.00
C HIS A 80 3.62 -10.17 -9.53
N CYS A 81 4.82 -10.01 -10.09
CA CYS A 81 5.03 -10.03 -11.52
C CYS A 81 4.96 -11.47 -12.04
N ARG A 82 3.98 -11.79 -12.89
CA ARG A 82 3.80 -13.13 -13.48
C ARG A 82 4.92 -13.54 -14.44
N MET A 83 5.56 -12.57 -15.09
CA MET A 83 6.63 -12.81 -16.05
C MET A 83 7.94 -13.21 -15.35
N THR A 84 8.23 -12.61 -14.19
CA THR A 84 9.48 -12.86 -13.44
C THR A 84 9.28 -13.75 -12.22
N ASP A 85 8.04 -14.08 -11.85
CA ASP A 85 7.67 -14.86 -10.67
C ASP A 85 8.19 -14.28 -9.34
N HIS A 86 8.22 -12.95 -9.25
CA HIS A 86 8.76 -12.23 -8.10
C HIS A 86 7.81 -11.11 -7.65
N LEU A 87 7.84 -10.83 -6.34
CA LEU A 87 7.27 -9.60 -5.79
C LEU A 87 8.16 -8.43 -6.16
N SER A 88 7.55 -7.33 -6.55
CA SER A 88 8.26 -6.10 -6.90
C SER A 88 7.41 -4.88 -6.56
N ALA A 89 8.08 -3.77 -6.31
CA ALA A 89 7.46 -2.47 -6.10
C ALA A 89 8.15 -1.40 -6.94
N PHE A 90 7.41 -0.38 -7.34
CA PHE A 90 7.90 0.77 -8.09
C PHE A 90 7.48 2.02 -7.34
N HIS A 91 8.46 2.79 -6.89
CA HIS A 91 8.27 3.99 -6.10
C HIS A 91 8.33 5.22 -7.00
N PHE A 92 7.20 5.93 -7.11
CA PHE A 92 7.09 7.19 -7.83
C PHE A 92 7.18 8.35 -6.85
N MET A 93 8.11 9.27 -7.07
CA MET A 93 8.32 10.41 -6.18
C MET A 93 8.84 11.64 -6.92
N PRO A 94 8.51 12.86 -6.47
CA PRO A 94 9.09 14.07 -7.01
C PRO A 94 10.60 14.09 -6.73
N LYS A 95 11.41 14.35 -7.76
CA LYS A 95 12.86 14.59 -7.65
C LYS A 95 13.20 15.89 -8.39
N ASP A 96 14.08 16.68 -7.81
CA ASP A 96 14.66 17.85 -8.50
C ASP A 96 15.71 17.36 -9.50
N VAL A 97 15.47 17.65 -10.77
CA VAL A 97 16.37 17.39 -11.88
C VAL A 97 16.74 18.74 -12.51
N ASN A 98 17.90 19.27 -12.13
CA ASN A 98 18.45 20.54 -12.64
C ASN A 98 17.50 21.75 -12.47
N GLY A 99 16.82 21.85 -11.32
CA GLY A 99 15.89 22.93 -11.00
C GLY A 99 14.46 22.69 -11.50
N VAL A 100 14.19 21.53 -12.12
CA VAL A 100 12.85 21.11 -12.53
C VAL A 100 12.44 19.91 -11.68
N VAL A 101 11.33 20.04 -10.95
CA VAL A 101 10.77 18.93 -10.17
C VAL A 101 10.01 18.00 -11.10
N GLU A 102 10.46 16.77 -11.26
CA GLU A 102 9.82 15.74 -12.09
C GLU A 102 9.44 14.54 -11.24
N ILE A 103 8.43 13.77 -11.67
CA ILE A 103 8.17 12.46 -11.05
C ILE A 103 9.25 11.49 -11.53
N ALA A 104 10.07 11.00 -10.61
CA ALA A 104 10.99 9.89 -10.85
C ALA A 104 10.33 8.55 -10.51
N CYS A 105 10.80 7.47 -11.13
CA CYS A 105 10.41 6.10 -10.82
C CYS A 105 11.65 5.31 -10.34
N GLU A 106 11.59 4.78 -9.13
CA GLU A 106 12.64 3.96 -8.52
C GLU A 106 12.16 2.51 -8.40
N PRO A 107 12.81 1.55 -9.09
CA PRO A 107 12.41 0.15 -9.06
C PRO A 107 12.96 -0.56 -7.81
N HIS A 108 12.10 -1.38 -7.19
CA HIS A 108 12.43 -2.36 -6.15
C HIS A 108 12.04 -3.74 -6.67
N GLU A 109 12.87 -4.30 -7.54
CA GLU A 109 12.62 -5.60 -8.15
C GLU A 109 13.10 -6.73 -7.26
N ASN A 110 12.47 -7.91 -7.41
CA ASN A 110 12.84 -9.13 -6.68
C ASN A 110 12.91 -8.90 -5.15
N MET A 111 11.85 -8.31 -4.58
CA MET A 111 11.80 -8.05 -3.14
C MET A 111 11.78 -9.37 -2.36
N HIS A 112 12.68 -9.47 -1.38
CA HIS A 112 12.85 -10.60 -0.49
C HIS A 112 12.26 -10.34 0.89
N ASP A 113 12.28 -11.39 1.74
CA ASP A 113 11.82 -11.28 3.12
C ASP A 113 12.51 -10.13 3.86
N LYS A 114 11.75 -9.42 4.69
CA LYS A 114 12.16 -8.24 5.47
C LYS A 114 12.62 -7.01 4.66
N GLN A 115 12.65 -7.07 3.32
CA GLN A 115 12.81 -5.85 2.51
C GLN A 115 11.48 -5.10 2.44
N PHE A 116 11.52 -3.79 2.62
CA PHE A 116 10.31 -2.97 2.64
C PHE A 116 10.56 -1.60 2.02
N LEU A 117 9.46 -1.01 1.55
CA LEU A 117 9.39 0.35 1.07
C LEU A 117 8.48 1.15 2.01
N TYR A 118 8.98 2.29 2.49
CA TYR A 118 8.22 3.23 3.31
C TYR A 118 8.06 4.57 2.58
N LEU A 119 6.81 5.03 2.54
CA LEU A 119 6.35 6.31 1.97
C LEU A 119 5.87 7.21 3.11
N GLY A 120 5.95 8.52 2.91
CA GLY A 120 5.42 9.55 3.79
C GLY A 120 6.51 10.34 4.53
N ASP A 121 6.09 11.03 5.59
CA ASP A 121 6.99 11.83 6.42
C ASP A 121 7.85 10.94 7.33
N LYS A 122 8.93 11.50 7.88
CA LYS A 122 9.86 10.86 8.82
C LYS A 122 10.49 9.57 8.30
N LYS A 123 10.74 9.48 6.99
CA LYS A 123 11.24 8.26 6.31
C LYS A 123 12.42 7.61 7.01
N ALA A 124 13.46 8.39 7.34
CA ALA A 124 14.67 7.85 7.96
C ALA A 124 14.37 7.20 9.32
N HIS A 125 13.59 7.89 10.17
CA HIS A 125 13.17 7.40 11.48
C HIS A 125 12.31 6.13 11.36
N MET A 126 11.25 6.18 10.55
CA MET A 126 10.34 5.04 10.38
C MET A 126 11.03 3.83 9.77
N ARG A 127 11.93 4.04 8.80
CA ARG A 127 12.76 2.96 8.24
C ARG A 127 13.67 2.35 9.30
N SER A 128 14.31 3.16 10.14
CA SER A 128 15.15 2.64 11.25
C SER A 128 14.34 1.79 12.21
N GLN A 129 13.21 2.31 12.70
CA GLN A 129 12.35 1.62 13.66
C GLN A 129 11.79 0.30 13.11
N ILE A 130 11.33 0.28 11.85
CA ILE A 130 10.84 -0.93 11.21
C ILE A 130 11.98 -1.94 11.02
N ALA A 131 13.16 -1.48 10.56
CA ALA A 131 14.31 -2.37 10.34
C ALA A 131 14.83 -2.97 11.66
N GLU A 132 14.96 -2.17 12.72
CA GLU A 132 15.34 -2.62 14.06
C GLU A 132 14.37 -3.67 14.59
N ALA A 133 13.07 -3.44 14.45
CA ALA A 133 12.06 -4.38 14.89
C ALA A 133 12.08 -5.68 14.06
N LEU A 134 12.27 -5.62 12.74
CA LEU A 134 12.41 -6.79 11.86
C LEU A 134 13.70 -7.59 12.13
N ALA A 135 14.77 -6.94 12.58
CA ALA A 135 16.01 -7.61 12.96
C ALA A 135 15.85 -8.40 14.27
N ALA A 136 15.13 -7.82 15.24
CA ALA A 136 14.83 -8.46 16.53
C ALA A 136 14.00 -9.75 16.42
N ASP A 137 13.30 -9.96 15.30
CA ASP A 137 12.53 -11.18 15.03
C ASP A 137 13.39 -12.45 14.95
N SER A 138 14.70 -12.30 14.82
CA SER A 138 15.65 -13.42 14.82
C SER A 138 15.91 -14.02 16.22
N ASP A 139 15.41 -13.38 17.29
CA ASP A 139 15.55 -13.84 18.68
C ASP A 139 14.29 -14.60 19.14
N PRO A 140 14.38 -15.92 19.42
CA PRO A 140 13.26 -16.73 19.89
C PRO A 140 12.63 -16.24 21.20
N LEU A 141 13.40 -15.61 22.09
CA LEU A 141 12.88 -15.10 23.37
C LEU A 141 12.06 -13.83 23.14
N ALA A 142 12.54 -12.93 22.28
CA ALA A 142 11.79 -11.76 21.83
C ALA A 142 10.49 -12.17 21.11
N ALA A 143 10.53 -13.22 20.30
CA ALA A 143 9.36 -13.77 19.63
C ALA A 143 8.28 -14.26 20.59
N PHE A 144 8.68 -15.03 21.61
CA PHE A 144 7.75 -15.51 22.62
C PHE A 144 7.13 -14.38 23.44
N ALA A 145 7.94 -13.39 23.85
CA ALA A 145 7.46 -12.23 24.59
C ALA A 145 6.48 -11.37 23.76
N ALA A 146 6.81 -11.11 22.49
CA ALA A 146 5.97 -10.33 21.59
C ALA A 146 4.64 -11.02 21.29
N ALA A 147 4.65 -12.33 21.04
CA ALA A 147 3.44 -13.13 20.87
C ALA A 147 2.55 -13.12 22.12
N SER A 148 3.16 -13.25 23.31
CA SER A 148 2.46 -13.19 24.60
C SER A 148 1.82 -11.82 24.86
N ALA A 149 2.40 -10.75 24.31
CA ALA A 149 1.84 -9.39 24.35
C ALA A 149 0.80 -9.11 23.25
N GLY A 150 0.37 -10.13 22.49
CA GLY A 150 -0.60 -9.96 21.39
C GLY A 150 -0.02 -9.24 20.16
N ARG A 151 1.31 -9.16 20.05
CA ARG A 151 2.03 -8.51 18.95
C ARG A 151 2.95 -9.50 18.22
N PRO A 152 2.41 -10.49 17.48
CA PRO A 152 3.22 -11.44 16.72
C PRO A 152 4.21 -10.75 15.78
N LEU A 153 5.45 -11.25 15.76
CA LEU A 153 6.54 -10.63 15.00
C LEU A 153 6.29 -10.59 13.49
N SER A 154 5.53 -11.55 12.96
CA SER A 154 5.10 -11.57 11.55
C SER A 154 4.25 -10.36 11.11
N ARG A 155 3.90 -9.48 12.05
CA ARG A 155 3.16 -8.23 11.84
C ARG A 155 3.91 -6.99 12.38
N ILE A 156 5.21 -7.08 12.65
CA ILE A 156 6.03 -5.97 13.17
C ILE A 156 5.76 -4.62 12.50
N PRO A 157 5.80 -4.49 11.16
CA PRO A 157 5.63 -3.18 10.52
C PRO A 157 4.31 -2.52 10.91
N ARG A 158 3.25 -3.32 11.09
CA ARG A 158 1.94 -2.83 11.53
C ARG A 158 2.02 -2.20 12.92
N TYR A 159 2.68 -2.85 13.88
CA TYR A 159 2.75 -2.34 15.26
C TYR A 159 3.58 -1.08 15.35
N VAL A 160 4.71 -1.03 14.65
CA VAL A 160 5.54 0.18 14.56
C VAL A 160 4.72 1.34 14.01
N ILE A 161 3.98 1.15 12.91
CA ILE A 161 3.13 2.19 12.33
C ILE A 161 1.99 2.57 13.29
N GLN A 162 1.32 1.59 13.91
CA GLN A 162 0.21 1.86 14.85
C GLN A 162 0.65 2.65 16.07
N ASP A 163 1.84 2.36 16.61
CA ASP A 163 2.40 3.08 17.75
C ASP A 163 2.65 4.55 17.37
N HIS A 164 3.18 4.82 16.17
CA HIS A 164 3.39 6.18 15.68
C HIS A 164 2.08 6.92 15.32
N ILE A 165 1.05 6.22 14.84
CA ILE A 165 -0.29 6.80 14.65
C ILE A 165 -0.89 7.29 15.98
N ASN A 166 -0.59 6.58 17.08
CA ASN A 166 -1.11 6.90 18.41
C ASN A 166 -0.22 7.90 19.19
N ASP A 167 0.97 8.21 18.68
CA ASP A 167 1.93 9.10 19.32
C ASP A 167 1.75 10.54 18.85
N ALA A 168 1.33 11.41 19.77
CA ALA A 168 1.10 12.83 19.50
C ALA A 168 2.37 13.59 19.05
N SER A 169 3.57 13.04 19.25
CA SER A 169 4.82 13.61 18.75
C SER A 169 5.01 13.46 17.24
N PHE A 170 4.18 12.64 16.57
CA PHE A 170 4.18 12.44 15.12
C PHE A 170 2.88 12.95 14.47
N PRO A 171 2.57 14.26 14.52
CA PRO A 171 1.27 14.79 14.09
C PRO A 171 0.97 14.64 12.59
N THR A 172 1.98 14.29 11.78
CA THR A 172 1.85 14.04 10.33
C THR A 172 1.59 12.57 9.99
N ILE A 173 1.68 11.66 10.96
CA ILE A 173 1.38 10.23 10.82
C ILE A 173 0.11 9.96 11.62
N GLY A 174 -1.01 9.74 10.93
CA GLY A 174 -2.31 9.61 11.60
C GLY A 174 -3.31 8.77 10.83
N GLY A 175 -4.57 8.87 11.23
CA GLY A 175 -5.67 8.09 10.65
C GLY A 175 -5.77 6.70 11.27
N ASN A 176 -5.90 5.68 10.43
CA ASN A 176 -6.04 4.30 10.89
C ASN A 176 -5.29 3.36 9.94
N LEU A 177 -5.04 2.15 10.41
CA LEU A 177 -4.41 1.12 9.60
C LEU A 177 -5.41 0.52 8.60
N GLN A 178 -4.88 0.20 7.43
CA GLN A 178 -5.51 -0.67 6.45
C GLN A 178 -4.47 -1.67 5.97
N LEU A 179 -4.89 -2.91 5.71
CA LEU A 179 -4.02 -3.96 5.20
C LEU A 179 -4.43 -4.33 3.78
N GLY A 180 -3.43 -4.50 2.92
CA GLY A 180 -3.58 -5.11 1.61
C GLY A 180 -2.44 -6.08 1.36
N ILE A 181 -2.73 -7.20 0.71
CA ILE A 181 -1.73 -8.21 0.36
C ILE A 181 -1.77 -8.40 -1.14
N ALA A 182 -0.61 -8.26 -1.78
CA ALA A 182 -0.40 -8.68 -3.15
C ALA A 182 0.46 -9.95 -3.17
N ASP A 183 -0.03 -10.99 -3.84
CA ASP A 183 0.69 -12.23 -4.05
C ASP A 183 0.45 -12.78 -5.47
N LYS A 184 0.91 -14.00 -5.74
CA LYS A 184 0.69 -14.66 -7.03
C LYS A 184 -0.79 -14.88 -7.39
N PHE A 185 -1.72 -14.67 -6.47
CA PHE A 185 -3.16 -14.75 -6.72
C PHE A 185 -3.80 -13.36 -6.86
N GLY A 186 -3.01 -12.29 -6.82
CA GLY A 186 -3.46 -10.92 -6.98
C GLY A 186 -3.41 -10.09 -5.70
N PHE A 187 -3.93 -8.87 -5.79
CA PHE A 187 -4.09 -7.95 -4.67
C PHE A 187 -5.46 -8.10 -3.99
N ARG A 188 -5.46 -8.15 -2.66
CA ARG A 188 -6.66 -8.21 -1.83
C ARG A 188 -6.53 -7.23 -0.67
N ALA A 189 -7.53 -6.36 -0.51
CA ALA A 189 -7.66 -5.50 0.66
C ALA A 189 -8.38 -6.27 1.79
N PHE A 190 -7.95 -6.05 3.03
CA PHE A 190 -8.48 -6.72 4.21
C PHE A 190 -9.08 -5.70 5.17
N ALA A 191 -10.18 -6.09 5.81
CA ALA A 191 -10.62 -5.45 7.03
C ALA A 191 -9.69 -5.87 8.19
N LEU A 192 -9.63 -5.05 9.23
CA LEU A 192 -8.85 -5.35 10.44
C LEU A 192 -9.77 -5.81 11.55
N CYS A 193 -9.45 -6.96 12.13
CA CYS A 193 -10.05 -7.44 13.36
C CYS A 193 -9.25 -6.89 14.55
N LYS A 194 -9.89 -6.17 15.46
CA LYS A 194 -9.24 -5.58 16.64
C LYS A 194 -9.99 -5.97 17.91
N PRO A 195 -9.30 -6.27 19.01
CA PRO A 195 -9.95 -6.43 20.30
C PRO A 195 -10.44 -5.07 20.82
N THR A 196 -11.60 -5.06 21.46
CA THR A 196 -12.12 -3.93 22.25
C THR A 196 -11.60 -4.01 23.68
N GLU A 197 -11.79 -2.93 24.44
CA GLU A 197 -11.52 -2.89 25.90
C GLU A 197 -12.31 -3.96 26.67
N THR A 198 -13.48 -4.36 26.16
CA THR A 198 -14.33 -5.41 26.73
C THR A 198 -13.91 -6.83 26.32
N GLY A 199 -12.85 -6.97 25.51
CA GLY A 199 -12.37 -8.26 24.99
C GLY A 199 -13.17 -8.81 23.81
N GLN A 200 -14.14 -8.07 23.28
CA GLN A 200 -14.87 -8.43 22.07
C GLN A 200 -14.03 -8.09 20.83
N ALA A 201 -14.27 -8.77 19.71
CA ALA A 201 -13.61 -8.47 18.45
C ALA A 201 -14.51 -7.56 17.61
N ILE A 202 -13.97 -6.43 17.14
CA ILE A 202 -14.61 -5.57 16.15
C ILE A 202 -13.89 -5.67 14.80
N ILE A 203 -14.66 -5.58 13.72
CA ILE A 203 -14.12 -5.53 12.36
C ILE A 203 -14.14 -4.08 11.91
N THR A 204 -13.00 -3.59 11.42
CA THR A 204 -12.83 -2.22 10.96
C THR A 204 -12.33 -2.19 9.52
N TYR A 205 -12.84 -1.25 8.72
CA TYR A 205 -12.35 -0.97 7.36
C TYR A 205 -12.15 0.53 7.20
N LEU A 206 -10.97 0.94 6.72
CA LEU A 206 -10.56 2.36 6.67
C LEU A 206 -10.76 3.09 8.02
N GLY A 207 -10.53 2.38 9.12
CA GLY A 207 -10.71 2.88 10.48
C GLY A 207 -12.15 3.06 10.95
N ARG A 208 -13.15 2.65 10.17
CA ARG A 208 -14.56 2.63 10.57
C ARG A 208 -14.95 1.23 11.00
N GLU A 209 -15.62 1.11 12.14
CA GLU A 209 -16.25 -0.14 12.55
C GLU A 209 -17.34 -0.52 11.54
N LEU A 210 -17.36 -1.79 11.13
CA LEU A 210 -18.40 -2.34 10.27
C LEU A 210 -19.63 -2.72 11.13
N THR A 211 -20.34 -1.70 11.59
CA THR A 211 -21.62 -1.82 12.29
C THR A 211 -22.70 -2.39 11.35
N PRO A 212 -23.85 -2.88 11.88
CA PRO A 212 -24.87 -3.52 11.04
C PRO A 212 -25.39 -2.68 9.85
N ASP A 213 -25.40 -1.35 9.96
CA ASP A 213 -25.77 -0.42 8.88
C ASP A 213 -24.70 -0.32 7.77
N LEU A 214 -23.43 -0.61 8.08
CA LEU A 214 -22.32 -0.63 7.12
C LEU A 214 -21.97 -2.05 6.64
N GLN A 215 -22.38 -3.07 7.39
CA GLN A 215 -22.11 -4.47 7.07
C GLN A 215 -23.11 -5.06 6.09
N TYR A 216 -24.27 -4.42 5.87
CA TYR A 216 -25.31 -4.93 4.99
C TYR A 216 -25.73 -3.90 3.93
N VAL A 217 -25.85 -4.36 2.68
CA VAL A 217 -26.50 -3.64 1.59
C VAL A 217 -27.84 -4.31 1.33
N GLY A 218 -28.90 -3.75 1.92
CA GLY A 218 -30.22 -4.39 1.94
C GLY A 218 -30.17 -5.70 2.74
N ARG A 219 -30.25 -6.84 2.06
CA ARG A 219 -30.12 -8.18 2.66
C ARG A 219 -28.77 -8.84 2.38
N ALA A 220 -27.93 -8.23 1.55
CA ALA A 220 -26.62 -8.76 1.21
C ALA A 220 -25.60 -8.36 2.27
N LEU A 221 -24.79 -9.31 2.73
CA LEU A 221 -23.65 -9.05 3.61
C LEU A 221 -22.48 -8.51 2.79
N VAL A 222 -21.82 -7.45 3.27
CA VAL A 222 -20.53 -6.99 2.75
C VAL A 222 -19.47 -8.01 3.17
N GLY A 223 -19.17 -8.93 2.25
CA GLY A 223 -18.14 -9.95 2.47
C GLY A 223 -16.74 -9.35 2.40
N SER A 224 -16.11 -9.10 3.54
CA SER A 224 -14.69 -8.74 3.62
C SER A 224 -13.91 -9.79 4.40
N GLN A 225 -12.76 -10.22 3.87
CA GLN A 225 -11.81 -10.99 4.69
C GLN A 225 -11.23 -10.06 5.76
N ALA A 226 -11.26 -10.48 7.01
CA ALA A 226 -10.71 -9.73 8.14
C ALA A 226 -9.44 -10.42 8.67
N MET A 227 -8.42 -9.62 9.00
CA MET A 227 -7.17 -10.11 9.59
C MET A 227 -6.90 -9.43 10.93
N VAL A 228 -6.40 -10.23 11.88
CA VAL A 228 -5.99 -9.77 13.22
C VAL A 228 -4.70 -8.99 13.16
#